data_AF-A0A3D0N7J8-F1
#
_entry.id   AF-A0A3D0N7J8-F1
#
_cell.length_a   1.000
_cell.length_b   1.000
_cell.length_c   1.000
_cell.angle_alpha   90.00
_cell.angle_beta   90.00
_cell.angle_gamma   90.00
#
_symmetry.space_group_name_H-M   'P 1'
#
loop_
_entity.id
_entity.type
_entity.pdbx_description
1 polymer ?
#
loop_
_entity_poly.entity_id
_entity_poly.type
_entity_poly.pdbx_seq_one_letter_code
_entity_poly.pdbx_strand_id
1 'polypeptide(L)'
;MTRRPMRSFLPWAIALLIWIVARLAWVMLAPQGHRDGAARVTVSDLSETTMQALVVRPPQRDRWRDAADAPYSDEFRSAFSYANGAATGVEVRYERVADTLGGVVRAMGLKPGMAYQLKLVGLEPVAGASEAANAGDPRWWSSWQLGRIGRWWCEACGWNVLDADLAKHVADGHSVSGYLLFDWFVTDARGDAKQPFALDSSLHVLWRVGQRDRGANDSPPRWYTLERDAHFYRPPLAGTQEQVGIFAEWEPDRPKRGELRLPAGSYEVGLNVTEESFHANLGEDRALEGGGFWAWVLQSELRFEVSGG
;
A
#
# COMPACT_ATOMS: atom_id res chain seq x y z
N MET A 1 67.03 -11.05 -33.97
CA MET A 1 67.04 -9.86 -33.10
C MET A 1 65.61 -9.46 -32.76
N THR A 2 65.25 -9.64 -31.49
CA THR A 2 64.13 -9.04 -30.74
C THR A 2 62.75 -8.93 -31.41
N ARG A 3 61.94 -10.00 -31.29
CA ARG A 3 60.47 -9.91 -31.35
C ARG A 3 59.93 -9.59 -29.95
N ARG A 4 59.21 -8.48 -29.80
CA ARG A 4 58.38 -8.15 -28.61
C ARG A 4 57.16 -9.07 -28.55
N PRO A 5 56.67 -9.47 -27.37
CA PRO A 5 55.43 -10.24 -27.25
C PRO A 5 54.19 -9.34 -27.39
N MET A 6 53.23 -9.80 -28.19
CA MET A 6 51.85 -9.32 -28.25
C MET A 6 51.17 -9.56 -26.89
N ARG A 7 50.66 -8.49 -26.27
CA ARG A 7 49.67 -8.61 -25.19
C ARG A 7 48.30 -8.93 -25.80
N SER A 8 47.70 -10.04 -25.38
CA SER A 8 46.37 -10.48 -25.79
C SER A 8 45.28 -9.60 -25.14
N PHE A 9 44.47 -8.96 -25.97
CA PHE A 9 43.25 -8.23 -25.58
C PHE A 9 42.00 -9.14 -25.72
N LEU A 10 42.09 -10.39 -25.29
CA LEU A 10 41.05 -11.40 -25.55
C LEU A 10 40.09 -11.79 -24.39
N PRO A 11 40.16 -11.30 -23.13
CA PRO A 11 39.20 -11.77 -22.13
C PRO A 11 37.89 -10.95 -22.05
N TRP A 12 37.79 -9.76 -22.65
CA TRP A 12 36.61 -8.90 -22.47
C TRP A 12 35.53 -9.02 -23.56
N ALA A 13 35.92 -9.34 -24.79
CA ALA A 13 34.97 -9.50 -25.90
C ALA A 13 34.16 -10.81 -25.82
N ILE A 14 34.70 -11.86 -25.20
CA ILE A 14 34.03 -13.16 -25.05
C ILE A 14 32.98 -13.10 -23.91
N ALA A 15 33.26 -12.37 -22.83
CA ALA A 15 32.31 -12.19 -21.73
C ALA A 15 31.05 -11.40 -22.14
N LEU A 16 31.21 -10.39 -23.01
CA LEU A 16 30.08 -9.60 -23.52
C LEU A 16 29.22 -10.41 -24.52
N LEU A 17 29.83 -11.27 -25.34
CA LEU A 17 29.10 -12.12 -26.29
C LEU A 17 28.29 -13.22 -25.58
N ILE A 18 28.83 -13.80 -24.51
CA ILE A 18 28.12 -14.81 -23.69
C ILE A 18 26.90 -14.19 -22.98
N TRP A 19 27.01 -12.93 -22.53
CA TRP A 19 25.90 -12.24 -21.87
C TRP A 19 24.76 -11.86 -22.85
N ILE A 20 25.10 -11.47 -24.08
CA ILE A 20 24.11 -11.13 -25.12
C ILE A 20 23.39 -12.39 -25.65
N VAL A 21 24.11 -13.50 -25.84
CA VAL A 21 23.50 -14.77 -26.28
C VAL A 21 22.62 -15.38 -25.18
N ALA A 22 22.98 -15.25 -23.91
CA ALA A 22 22.14 -15.69 -22.79
C ALA A 22 20.84 -14.88 -22.66
N ARG A 23 20.87 -13.56 -22.95
CA ARG A 23 19.64 -12.73 -22.98
C ARG A 23 18.74 -13.02 -24.18
N LEU A 24 19.30 -13.33 -25.35
CA LEU A 24 18.50 -13.66 -26.54
C LEU A 24 17.89 -15.06 -26.47
N ALA A 25 18.56 -16.02 -25.81
CA ALA A 25 18.00 -17.35 -25.56
C ALA A 25 16.85 -17.34 -24.52
N TRP A 26 16.85 -16.41 -23.58
CA TRP A 26 15.76 -16.24 -22.60
C TRP A 26 14.49 -15.62 -23.22
N VAL A 27 14.66 -14.78 -24.26
CA VAL A 27 13.53 -14.11 -24.95
C VAL A 27 12.81 -15.06 -25.93
N MET A 28 13.40 -16.21 -26.30
CA MET A 28 12.82 -17.11 -27.32
C MET A 28 12.30 -18.46 -26.79
N LEU A 29 12.26 -18.67 -25.47
CA LEU A 29 11.77 -19.92 -24.87
C LEU A 29 10.66 -19.72 -23.82
N ALA A 30 10.00 -18.55 -23.81
CA ALA A 30 8.79 -18.37 -23.01
C ALA A 30 7.64 -19.22 -23.62
N PRO A 31 7.02 -20.14 -22.84
CA PRO A 31 5.87 -20.90 -23.31
C PRO A 31 4.71 -19.95 -23.62
N GLN A 32 4.15 -20.07 -24.82
CA GLN A 32 2.84 -19.52 -25.11
C GLN A 32 1.78 -20.42 -24.44
N GLY A 33 1.01 -19.84 -23.52
CA GLY A 33 -0.22 -20.44 -23.02
C GLY A 33 -0.36 -20.44 -21.51
N HIS A 34 -0.83 -19.33 -20.96
CA HIS A 34 -2.03 -19.34 -20.12
C HIS A 34 -2.62 -17.92 -20.12
N ARG A 35 -3.92 -17.82 -20.36
CA ARG A 35 -4.69 -16.60 -20.18
C ARG A 35 -4.80 -16.37 -18.66
N ASP A 36 -3.89 -15.58 -18.11
CA ASP A 36 -3.91 -15.18 -16.71
C ASP A 36 -5.10 -14.23 -16.48
N GLY A 37 -6.09 -14.73 -15.74
CA GLY A 37 -7.19 -13.92 -15.21
C GLY A 37 -6.66 -13.01 -14.12
N ALA A 38 -6.41 -11.75 -14.46
CA ALA A 38 -6.06 -10.69 -13.51
C ALA A 38 -7.16 -10.48 -12.47
N ALA A 39 -6.78 -9.96 -11.29
CA ALA A 39 -7.67 -9.58 -10.20
C ALA A 39 -8.84 -8.79 -10.70
N ARG A 40 -10.04 -9.32 -10.46
CA ARG A 40 -11.26 -8.68 -10.90
C ARG A 40 -11.80 -7.84 -9.78
N VAL A 41 -11.80 -6.54 -9.98
CA VAL A 41 -12.55 -5.62 -9.14
C VAL A 41 -13.60 -4.95 -9.98
N THR A 42 -14.63 -4.47 -9.33
CA THR A 42 -15.75 -3.87 -9.99
C THR A 42 -16.07 -2.66 -9.14
N VAL A 43 -15.41 -1.53 -9.40
CA VAL A 43 -15.92 -0.25 -8.88
C VAL A 43 -17.30 -0.08 -9.44
N SER A 44 -18.17 0.66 -8.79
CA SER A 44 -19.28 1.16 -9.55
C SER A 44 -19.73 2.57 -9.09
N ASP A 45 -19.75 3.59 -9.99
CA ASP A 45 -20.84 4.60 -10.12
C ASP A 45 -22.17 3.96 -9.72
N LEU A 46 -22.36 2.65 -9.85
CA LEU A 46 -22.55 1.89 -11.10
C LEU A 46 -21.52 1.97 -12.30
N SER A 47 -20.20 2.05 -12.10
CA SER A 47 -18.99 2.11 -12.98
C SER A 47 -17.86 1.11 -12.63
N GLU A 48 -17.93 -0.09 -13.21
CA GLU A 48 -16.93 -1.17 -13.13
C GLU A 48 -15.48 -0.67 -13.28
N THR A 49 -14.74 -0.50 -12.18
CA THR A 49 -13.27 -0.41 -12.21
C THR A 49 -12.70 -1.64 -11.56
N THR A 50 -12.05 -2.43 -12.38
CA THR A 50 -11.22 -3.54 -11.97
C THR A 50 -9.87 -3.03 -11.48
N MET A 51 -9.72 -2.78 -10.16
CA MET A 51 -8.43 -2.82 -9.46
C MET A 51 -7.62 -4.00 -10.00
N GLN A 52 -6.52 -3.63 -10.61
CA GLN A 52 -5.44 -4.57 -10.87
C GLN A 52 -4.56 -4.57 -9.63
N ALA A 53 -4.15 -5.76 -9.21
CA ALA A 53 -3.07 -5.88 -8.25
C ALA A 53 -1.80 -5.31 -8.89
N LEU A 54 -1.49 -4.05 -8.60
CA LEU A 54 -0.16 -3.52 -8.85
C LEU A 54 0.70 -3.93 -7.65
N VAL A 55 1.40 -5.06 -7.76
CA VAL A 55 2.44 -5.43 -6.79
C VAL A 55 3.59 -4.45 -6.98
N VAL A 56 3.64 -3.41 -6.16
CA VAL A 56 4.73 -2.44 -6.19
C VAL A 56 5.78 -2.88 -5.16
N ARG A 57 6.91 -3.39 -5.68
CA ARG A 57 8.15 -3.84 -5.00
C ARG A 57 8.19 -5.33 -4.63
N PRO A 58 9.38 -5.96 -4.60
CA PRO A 58 9.50 -7.41 -4.47
C PRO A 58 8.91 -7.94 -3.16
N PRO A 59 8.34 -9.17 -3.16
CA PRO A 59 7.53 -9.80 -2.09
C PRO A 59 8.21 -9.93 -0.72
N GLN A 60 9.46 -9.53 -0.59
CA GLN A 60 10.23 -9.49 0.66
C GLN A 60 9.76 -8.38 1.63
N ARG A 61 8.76 -7.59 1.24
CA ARG A 61 8.17 -6.51 2.08
C ARG A 61 6.78 -6.86 2.61
N ASP A 62 6.18 -7.95 2.18
CA ASP A 62 4.89 -8.39 2.67
C ASP A 62 4.97 -8.87 4.11
N ARG A 63 3.89 -8.64 4.84
CA ARG A 63 3.68 -9.22 6.17
C ARG A 63 3.04 -10.59 6.04
N TRP A 64 3.55 -11.54 6.81
CA TRP A 64 3.14 -12.94 6.86
C TRP A 64 2.69 -13.36 8.26
N ARG A 65 2.09 -12.42 8.97
CA ARG A 65 1.50 -12.58 10.29
C ARG A 65 0.15 -11.90 10.31
N ASP A 66 -0.81 -12.50 11.02
CA ASP A 66 -2.12 -11.90 11.23
C ASP A 66 -2.04 -10.63 12.08
N ALA A 67 -3.18 -9.98 12.32
CA ALA A 67 -3.24 -8.77 13.14
C ALA A 67 -2.84 -8.99 14.61
N ALA A 68 -2.75 -10.23 15.09
CA ALA A 68 -2.27 -10.59 16.43
C ALA A 68 -0.82 -11.10 16.45
N ASP A 69 -0.04 -10.92 15.37
CA ASP A 69 1.33 -11.42 15.17
C ASP A 69 1.48 -12.94 15.01
N ALA A 70 0.39 -13.70 14.91
CA ALA A 70 0.52 -15.13 14.67
C ALA A 70 0.97 -15.40 13.23
N PRO A 71 2.02 -16.22 13.03
CA PRO A 71 2.53 -16.52 11.71
C PRO A 71 1.56 -17.40 10.92
N TYR A 72 1.44 -17.12 9.63
CA TYR A 72 0.79 -18.05 8.71
C TYR A 72 1.67 -19.27 8.44
N SER A 73 1.05 -20.37 7.99
CA SER A 73 1.78 -21.58 7.58
C SER A 73 2.69 -21.32 6.39
N ASP A 74 3.80 -22.06 6.28
CA ASP A 74 4.71 -21.94 5.14
C ASP A 74 4.04 -22.34 3.81
N GLU A 75 3.08 -23.27 3.86
CA GLU A 75 2.29 -23.65 2.69
C GLU A 75 1.40 -22.51 2.21
N PHE A 76 0.76 -21.77 3.13
CA PHE A 76 0.01 -20.58 2.74
C PHE A 76 0.93 -19.48 2.23
N ARG A 77 2.05 -19.22 2.91
CA ARG A 77 3.04 -18.18 2.52
C ARG A 77 3.61 -18.42 1.13
N SER A 78 3.81 -19.68 0.74
CA SER A 78 4.33 -20.06 -0.58
C SER A 78 3.27 -20.06 -1.68
N ALA A 79 1.99 -20.26 -1.35
CA ALA A 79 0.90 -20.37 -2.31
C ALA A 79 0.15 -19.04 -2.55
N PHE A 80 0.07 -18.17 -1.53
CA PHE A 80 -0.72 -16.95 -1.60
C PHE A 80 -0.11 -15.92 -2.56
N SER A 81 -0.95 -15.27 -3.36
CA SER A 81 -0.56 -14.18 -4.25
C SER A 81 -1.72 -13.23 -4.49
N TYR A 82 -1.45 -11.92 -4.34
CA TYR A 82 -2.40 -10.87 -4.71
C TYR A 82 -2.70 -10.82 -6.21
N ALA A 83 -1.85 -11.43 -7.05
CA ALA A 83 -2.08 -11.51 -8.49
C ALA A 83 -3.16 -12.55 -8.89
N ASN A 84 -3.64 -13.38 -7.95
CA ASN A 84 -4.59 -14.46 -8.25
C ASN A 84 -6.03 -13.94 -8.38
N GLY A 85 -6.36 -13.56 -9.60
CA GLY A 85 -7.37 -12.56 -9.78
C GLY A 85 -8.84 -12.94 -9.68
N ALA A 86 -9.13 -14.22 -9.77
CA ALA A 86 -10.49 -14.70 -9.61
C ALA A 86 -10.89 -14.86 -8.13
N ALA A 87 -9.93 -14.83 -7.20
CA ALA A 87 -10.13 -15.19 -5.80
C ALA A 87 -9.73 -14.08 -4.81
N THR A 88 -8.85 -13.15 -5.21
CA THR A 88 -8.33 -12.08 -4.34
C THR A 88 -8.64 -10.71 -4.93
N GLY A 89 -9.30 -9.84 -4.17
CA GLY A 89 -9.66 -8.51 -4.65
C GLY A 89 -10.31 -7.62 -3.59
N VAL A 90 -10.45 -6.34 -3.91
CA VAL A 90 -11.15 -5.36 -3.08
C VAL A 90 -12.11 -4.58 -3.95
N GLU A 91 -13.40 -4.53 -3.64
CA GLU A 91 -14.36 -3.67 -4.33
C GLU A 91 -14.66 -2.43 -3.50
N VAL A 92 -14.77 -1.28 -4.18
CA VAL A 92 -15.13 -0.02 -3.54
C VAL A 92 -16.31 0.60 -4.25
N ARG A 93 -17.34 0.92 -3.46
CA ARG A 93 -18.49 1.71 -3.88
C ARG A 93 -18.47 3.01 -3.11
N TYR A 94 -18.56 4.14 -3.80
CA TYR A 94 -18.42 5.46 -3.19
C TYR A 94 -19.27 6.50 -3.92
N GLU A 95 -19.54 7.60 -3.22
CA GLU A 95 -20.24 8.76 -3.80
C GLU A 95 -19.27 9.62 -4.60
N ARG A 96 -19.59 9.89 -5.86
CA ARG A 96 -18.75 10.72 -6.73
C ARG A 96 -18.87 12.22 -6.46
N VAL A 97 -19.96 12.65 -5.83
CA VAL A 97 -20.18 14.05 -5.45
C VAL A 97 -20.79 14.03 -4.05
N ALA A 98 -20.05 14.55 -3.08
CA ALA A 98 -20.45 14.56 -1.67
C ALA A 98 -19.61 15.59 -0.88
N ASP A 99 -19.99 15.84 0.38
CA ASP A 99 -19.23 16.74 1.27
C ASP A 99 -17.86 16.16 1.69
N THR A 100 -17.69 14.85 1.55
CA THR A 100 -16.41 14.14 1.67
C THR A 100 -16.49 12.80 0.93
N LEU A 101 -15.35 12.13 0.75
CA LEU A 101 -15.33 10.77 0.20
C LEU A 101 -15.94 9.77 1.20
N GLY A 102 -17.07 9.19 0.85
CA GLY A 102 -17.76 8.16 1.65
C GLY A 102 -18.15 6.95 0.82
N GLY A 103 -18.20 5.78 1.44
CA GLY A 103 -18.48 4.56 0.71
C GLY A 103 -18.41 3.26 1.52
N VAL A 104 -18.29 2.15 0.80
CA VAL A 104 -18.12 0.80 1.36
C VAL A 104 -17.00 0.09 0.61
N VAL A 105 -16.05 -0.45 1.37
CA VAL A 105 -15.03 -1.39 0.88
C VAL A 105 -15.52 -2.83 1.10
N ARG A 106 -15.25 -3.71 0.15
CA ARG A 106 -15.47 -5.16 0.23
C ARG A 106 -14.20 -5.89 -0.17
N ALA A 107 -13.50 -6.48 0.78
CA ALA A 107 -12.35 -7.32 0.50
C ALA A 107 -12.79 -8.78 0.30
N MET A 108 -12.14 -9.50 -0.60
CA MET A 108 -12.38 -10.90 -0.91
C MET A 108 -11.04 -11.63 -1.00
N GLY A 109 -10.92 -12.73 -0.26
CA GLY A 109 -9.77 -13.64 -0.36
C GLY A 109 -8.40 -12.98 -0.21
N LEU A 110 -8.28 -11.93 0.62
CA LEU A 110 -6.98 -11.40 1.03
C LEU A 110 -6.36 -12.32 2.12
N LYS A 111 -5.28 -11.89 2.79
CA LYS A 111 -4.73 -12.67 3.90
C LYS A 111 -5.74 -12.68 5.08
N PRO A 112 -6.02 -13.82 5.72
CA PRO A 112 -7.06 -13.94 6.75
C PRO A 112 -6.61 -13.35 8.09
N GLY A 113 -7.50 -12.66 8.79
CA GLY A 113 -7.19 -11.99 10.06
C GLY A 113 -6.18 -10.85 9.94
N MET A 114 -5.91 -10.35 8.72
CA MET A 114 -4.92 -9.32 8.45
C MET A 114 -5.54 -7.93 8.53
N ALA A 115 -4.76 -6.96 9.03
CA ALA A 115 -5.15 -5.55 9.01
C ALA A 115 -4.62 -4.85 7.76
N TYR A 116 -5.50 -4.08 7.11
CA TYR A 116 -5.21 -3.31 5.91
C TYR A 116 -5.57 -1.85 6.10
N GLN A 117 -4.63 -0.98 5.73
CA GLN A 117 -4.78 0.46 5.66
C GLN A 117 -5.43 0.88 4.33
N LEU A 118 -6.35 1.85 4.39
CA LEU A 118 -6.92 2.53 3.23
C LEU A 118 -6.29 3.92 3.07
N LYS A 119 -5.59 4.14 1.95
CA LYS A 119 -4.88 5.39 1.67
C LYS A 119 -5.36 6.02 0.37
N LEU A 120 -5.59 7.33 0.39
CA LEU A 120 -5.54 8.10 -0.85
C LEU A 120 -4.10 8.51 -1.13
N VAL A 121 -3.67 8.46 -2.38
CA VAL A 121 -2.33 8.83 -2.84
C VAL A 121 -2.46 9.67 -4.10
N GLY A 122 -1.63 10.72 -4.25
CA GLY A 122 -1.57 11.47 -5.50
C GLY A 122 -1.13 10.57 -6.65
N LEU A 123 -1.86 10.62 -7.78
CA LEU A 123 -1.48 9.88 -9.00
C LEU A 123 -0.20 10.43 -9.63
N GLU A 124 0.06 11.71 -9.41
CA GLU A 124 1.28 12.41 -9.83
C GLU A 124 2.00 13.01 -8.62
N PRO A 125 3.35 13.09 -8.65
CA PRO A 125 4.08 13.94 -7.73
C PRO A 125 3.64 15.41 -7.85
N VAL A 126 3.84 16.19 -6.78
CA VAL A 126 3.56 17.63 -6.85
C VAL A 126 4.45 18.31 -7.90
N ALA A 127 3.88 19.22 -8.68
CA ALA A 127 4.61 20.00 -9.68
C ALA A 127 5.48 21.10 -9.06
N GLY A 128 5.19 21.48 -7.82
CA GLY A 128 5.92 22.49 -7.08
C GLY A 128 5.54 22.50 -5.60
N ALA A 129 6.31 23.22 -4.77
CA ALA A 129 6.08 23.33 -3.34
C ALA A 129 5.10 24.47 -2.94
N SER A 130 4.15 24.80 -3.81
CA SER A 130 3.09 25.78 -3.53
C SER A 130 1.78 25.36 -4.18
N GLU A 131 0.66 25.81 -3.62
CA GLU A 131 -0.67 25.51 -4.17
C GLU A 131 -0.82 26.02 -5.60
N ALA A 132 -0.35 27.25 -5.87
CA ALA A 132 -0.42 27.85 -7.20
C ALA A 132 0.33 27.03 -8.27
N ALA A 133 1.42 26.36 -7.90
CA ALA A 133 2.15 25.49 -8.82
C ALA A 133 1.38 24.20 -9.17
N ASN A 134 0.42 23.79 -8.34
CA ASN A 134 -0.33 22.54 -8.51
C ASN A 134 -1.77 22.75 -8.99
N ALA A 135 -2.29 23.98 -9.01
CA ALA A 135 -3.70 24.28 -9.29
C ALA A 135 -4.16 24.05 -10.75
N GLY A 136 -3.23 23.92 -11.70
CA GLY A 136 -3.55 23.80 -13.14
C GLY A 136 -3.94 22.40 -13.62
N ASP A 137 -3.71 21.36 -12.81
CA ASP A 137 -4.00 19.96 -13.14
C ASP A 137 -4.62 19.26 -11.91
N PRO A 138 -5.81 18.62 -12.02
CA PRO A 138 -6.43 17.92 -10.91
C PRO A 138 -5.55 16.87 -10.23
N ARG A 139 -4.64 16.21 -10.95
CA ARG A 139 -3.75 15.17 -10.40
C ARG A 139 -2.69 15.78 -9.49
N TRP A 140 -2.07 16.88 -9.93
CA TRP A 140 -1.12 17.64 -9.11
C TRP A 140 -1.81 18.31 -7.93
N TRP A 141 -2.97 18.93 -8.18
CA TRP A 141 -3.77 19.57 -7.14
C TRP A 141 -4.20 18.56 -6.07
N SER A 142 -4.67 17.38 -6.47
CA SER A 142 -5.05 16.31 -5.54
C SER A 142 -3.87 15.87 -4.68
N SER A 143 -2.71 15.63 -5.30
CA SER A 143 -1.46 15.29 -4.58
C SER A 143 -1.10 16.38 -3.57
N TRP A 144 -1.22 17.66 -3.95
CA TRP A 144 -0.97 18.79 -3.06
C TRP A 144 -1.94 18.80 -1.85
N GLN A 145 -3.25 18.68 -2.09
CA GLN A 145 -4.25 18.69 -1.02
C GLN A 145 -4.06 17.51 -0.06
N LEU A 146 -3.81 16.31 -0.60
CA LEU A 146 -3.56 15.11 0.21
C LEU A 146 -2.32 15.26 1.09
N GLY A 147 -1.23 15.85 0.58
CA GLY A 147 -0.02 15.99 1.38
C GLY A 147 -0.12 17.04 2.48
N ARG A 148 -0.84 18.14 2.24
CA ARG A 148 -1.09 19.18 3.26
C ARG A 148 -1.92 18.68 4.44
N ILE A 149 -2.89 17.81 4.17
CA ILE A 149 -3.81 17.27 5.19
C ILE A 149 -3.28 15.96 5.79
N GLY A 150 -2.59 15.18 4.96
CA GLY A 150 -1.98 13.89 5.29
C GLY A 150 -0.47 14.04 5.42
N ARG A 151 0.28 13.47 4.46
CA ARG A 151 1.75 13.45 4.48
C ARG A 151 2.33 13.51 3.08
N TRP A 152 3.61 13.85 3.01
CA TRP A 152 4.41 13.81 1.78
C TRP A 152 5.27 12.54 1.75
N TRP A 153 5.17 11.76 0.70
CA TRP A 153 6.03 10.61 0.45
C TRP A 153 7.07 10.94 -0.63
N CYS A 154 8.36 10.79 -0.31
CA CYS A 154 9.43 10.91 -1.30
C CYS A 154 9.83 9.52 -1.81
N GLU A 155 9.56 9.23 -3.09
CA GLU A 155 9.86 7.91 -3.66
C GLU A 155 11.35 7.60 -3.70
N ALA A 156 12.18 8.60 -4.02
CA ALA A 156 13.63 8.45 -4.06
C ALA A 156 14.25 8.24 -2.67
N CYS A 157 13.61 8.82 -1.64
CA CYS A 157 14.11 8.79 -0.27
C CYS A 157 13.63 7.55 0.48
N GLY A 158 12.43 7.04 0.15
CA GLY A 158 11.80 5.92 0.85
C GLY A 158 11.27 6.28 2.24
N TRP A 159 10.95 7.55 2.48
CA TRP A 159 10.40 8.03 3.75
C TRP A 159 9.49 9.26 3.58
N ASN A 160 8.79 9.59 4.66
CA ASN A 160 7.95 10.79 4.74
C ASN A 160 8.81 12.07 4.82
N VAL A 161 8.41 13.08 4.06
CA VAL A 161 9.00 14.42 4.10
C VAL A 161 8.13 15.32 4.97
N LEU A 162 8.76 16.15 5.81
CA LEU A 162 8.05 17.14 6.62
C LEU A 162 7.53 18.28 5.73
N ASP A 163 6.43 18.91 6.14
CA ASP A 163 5.89 20.08 5.43
C ASP A 163 6.95 21.18 5.22
N ALA A 164 7.82 21.39 6.22
CA ALA A 164 8.90 22.37 6.17
C ALA A 164 10.00 22.04 5.15
N ASP A 165 10.19 20.76 4.82
CA ASP A 165 11.26 20.28 3.95
C ASP A 165 10.80 20.06 2.51
N LEU A 166 9.49 20.12 2.23
CA LEU A 166 8.91 19.88 0.91
C LEU A 166 9.58 20.74 -0.17
N ALA A 167 9.75 22.03 0.08
CA ALA A 167 10.36 22.97 -0.87
C ALA A 167 11.79 22.56 -1.25
N LYS A 168 12.56 22.07 -0.29
CA LYS A 168 13.92 21.57 -0.54
C LYS A 168 13.88 20.31 -1.39
N HIS A 169 13.05 19.32 -1.04
CA HIS A 169 12.98 18.06 -1.79
C HIS A 169 12.55 18.27 -3.25
N VAL A 170 11.57 19.14 -3.48
CA VAL A 170 11.13 19.49 -4.85
C VAL A 170 12.24 20.23 -5.61
N ALA A 171 12.96 21.16 -4.97
CA ALA A 171 14.08 21.86 -5.59
C ALA A 171 15.27 20.93 -5.92
N ASP A 172 15.48 19.89 -5.12
CA ASP A 172 16.47 18.84 -5.37
C ASP A 172 16.02 17.86 -6.48
N GLY A 173 14.82 18.04 -7.04
CA GLY A 173 14.27 17.21 -8.13
C GLY A 173 13.68 15.87 -7.66
N HIS A 174 13.39 15.71 -6.37
CA HIS A 174 12.75 14.51 -5.86
C HIS A 174 11.27 14.44 -6.26
N SER A 175 10.82 13.25 -6.65
CA SER A 175 9.40 12.94 -6.81
C SER A 175 8.74 12.80 -5.44
N VAL A 176 7.93 13.79 -5.07
CA VAL A 176 7.18 13.83 -3.80
C VAL A 176 5.68 13.82 -4.09
N SER A 177 4.95 12.87 -3.54
CA SER A 177 3.49 12.77 -3.68
C SER A 177 2.81 12.92 -2.32
N GLY A 178 1.64 13.55 -2.30
CA GLY A 178 0.80 13.55 -1.11
C GLY A 178 0.07 12.22 -0.91
N TYR A 179 -0.12 11.81 0.33
CA TYR A 179 -1.00 10.70 0.68
C TYR A 179 -1.71 10.92 2.01
N LEU A 180 -2.83 10.23 2.19
CA LEU A 180 -3.68 10.31 3.37
C LEU A 180 -4.15 8.90 3.77
N LEU A 181 -3.72 8.41 4.93
CA LEU A 181 -4.35 7.26 5.58
C LEU A 181 -5.61 7.76 6.28
N PHE A 182 -6.78 7.25 5.86
CA PHE A 182 -8.06 7.75 6.39
C PHE A 182 -8.89 6.68 7.10
N ASP A 183 -8.69 5.41 6.79
CA ASP A 183 -9.37 4.31 7.47
C ASP A 183 -8.57 3.00 7.36
N TRP A 184 -9.06 1.93 8.00
CA TRP A 184 -8.49 0.59 7.95
C TRP A 184 -9.56 -0.47 8.16
N PHE A 185 -9.34 -1.69 7.66
CA PHE A 185 -10.19 -2.84 7.90
C PHE A 185 -9.37 -4.08 8.31
N VAL A 186 -10.03 -5.06 8.92
CA VAL A 186 -9.46 -6.37 9.22
C VAL A 186 -10.29 -7.43 8.52
N THR A 187 -9.62 -8.40 7.91
CA THR A 187 -10.27 -9.52 7.23
C THR A 187 -10.70 -10.62 8.20
N ASP A 188 -11.74 -11.35 7.83
CA ASP A 188 -12.22 -12.54 8.53
C ASP A 188 -11.28 -13.74 8.32
N ALA A 189 -11.71 -14.90 8.83
CA ALA A 189 -10.99 -16.17 8.74
C ALA A 189 -10.71 -16.64 7.29
N ARG A 190 -11.44 -16.10 6.30
CA ARG A 190 -11.34 -16.44 4.88
C ARG A 190 -10.63 -15.36 4.06
N GLY A 191 -10.22 -14.26 4.68
CA GLY A 191 -9.65 -13.12 3.96
C GLY A 191 -10.67 -12.12 3.43
N ASP A 192 -11.93 -12.23 3.85
CA ASP A 192 -13.00 -11.35 3.39
C ASP A 192 -13.23 -10.20 4.38
N ALA A 193 -13.71 -9.05 3.90
CA ALA A 193 -14.16 -7.96 4.76
C ALA A 193 -15.26 -7.15 4.08
N LYS A 194 -16.11 -6.50 4.88
CA LYS A 194 -17.03 -5.46 4.38
C LYS A 194 -17.07 -4.33 5.40
N GLN A 195 -16.65 -3.14 4.99
CA GLN A 195 -16.56 -2.01 5.90
C GLN A 195 -17.07 -0.72 5.23
N PRO A 196 -18.05 -0.02 5.83
CA PRO A 196 -18.34 1.36 5.45
C PRO A 196 -17.19 2.26 5.90
N PHE A 197 -16.91 3.29 5.11
CA PHE A 197 -15.90 4.30 5.44
C PHE A 197 -16.42 5.70 5.12
N ALA A 198 -15.85 6.68 5.81
CA ALA A 198 -15.95 8.09 5.47
C ALA A 198 -14.57 8.72 5.69
N LEU A 199 -14.15 9.61 4.79
CA LEU A 199 -12.89 10.32 4.89
C LEU A 199 -13.07 11.52 5.82
N ASP A 200 -12.93 11.26 7.12
CA ASP A 200 -13.11 12.24 8.20
C ASP A 200 -11.87 12.38 9.12
N SER A 201 -10.79 11.69 8.76
CA SER A 201 -9.61 11.51 9.61
C SER A 201 -8.31 11.50 8.82
N SER A 202 -7.26 12.13 9.37
CA SER A 202 -5.88 12.01 8.93
C SER A 202 -5.09 11.18 9.94
N LEU A 203 -4.93 9.90 9.63
CA LEU A 203 -4.29 8.92 10.50
C LEU A 203 -2.80 8.78 10.11
N HIS A 204 -1.97 8.31 11.05
CA HIS A 204 -0.54 8.11 10.84
C HIS A 204 -0.20 6.65 10.51
N VAL A 205 -0.33 5.80 11.51
CA VAL A 205 0.00 4.37 11.51
C VAL A 205 -0.99 3.64 12.42
N LEU A 206 -1.09 2.33 12.29
CA LEU A 206 -1.92 1.53 13.18
C LEU A 206 -1.07 0.82 14.23
N TRP A 207 -1.63 0.72 15.42
CA TRP A 207 -1.05 0.06 16.58
C TRP A 207 -2.02 -0.97 17.11
N ARG A 208 -1.47 -2.06 17.65
CA ARG A 208 -2.24 -2.98 18.47
C ARG A 208 -2.28 -2.47 19.90
N VAL A 209 -3.40 -2.67 20.56
CA VAL A 209 -3.53 -2.42 22.00
C VAL A 209 -2.45 -3.20 22.72
N GLY A 210 -1.67 -2.51 23.56
CA GLY A 210 -0.53 -3.08 24.28
C GLY A 210 0.84 -2.93 23.61
N GLN A 211 0.92 -2.50 22.33
CA GLN A 211 2.21 -2.16 21.71
C GLN A 211 2.79 -0.84 22.22
N ARG A 212 1.92 0.13 22.48
CA ARG A 212 2.23 1.38 23.16
C ARG A 212 0.97 1.93 23.83
N ASP A 213 1.18 2.88 24.75
CA ASP A 213 0.07 3.66 25.30
C ASP A 213 -0.55 4.57 24.23
N ARG A 214 -1.86 4.74 24.28
CA ARG A 214 -2.60 5.63 23.40
C ARG A 214 -2.38 7.09 23.81
N GLY A 215 -2.07 7.93 22.83
CA GLY A 215 -2.13 9.38 22.96
C GLY A 215 -3.57 9.86 23.08
N ALA A 216 -3.76 11.07 23.62
CA ALA A 216 -5.08 11.64 23.86
C ALA A 216 -5.92 11.80 22.58
N ASN A 217 -5.28 12.01 21.43
CA ASN A 217 -5.93 12.21 20.14
C ASN A 217 -5.96 10.95 19.26
N ASP A 218 -5.30 9.85 19.67
CA ASP A 218 -5.35 8.58 18.94
C ASP A 218 -6.78 8.07 18.85
N SER A 219 -7.06 7.25 17.83
CA SER A 219 -8.38 6.63 17.69
C SER A 219 -8.71 5.78 18.92
N PRO A 220 -10.00 5.62 19.27
CA PRO A 220 -10.39 4.50 20.12
C PRO A 220 -10.01 3.19 19.41
N PRO A 221 -9.66 2.12 20.15
CA PRO A 221 -9.45 0.82 19.54
C PRO A 221 -10.74 0.28 18.92
N ARG A 222 -10.63 -0.27 17.71
CA ARG A 222 -11.62 -1.20 17.15
C ARG A 222 -11.17 -2.62 17.52
N TRP A 223 -12.08 -3.39 18.09
CA TRP A 223 -11.81 -4.77 18.53
C TRP A 223 -12.30 -5.76 17.48
N TYR A 224 -11.47 -6.76 17.20
CA TYR A 224 -11.71 -7.80 16.21
C TYR A 224 -11.48 -9.18 16.84
N THR A 225 -12.31 -10.14 16.48
CA THR A 225 -12.07 -11.56 16.79
C THR A 225 -11.42 -12.20 15.57
N LEU A 226 -10.18 -12.67 15.73
CA LEU A 226 -9.46 -13.42 14.71
C LEU A 226 -9.73 -14.90 14.91
N GLU A 227 -10.20 -15.58 13.85
CA GLU A 227 -10.36 -17.03 13.85
C GLU A 227 -9.29 -17.64 12.93
N ARG A 228 -8.53 -18.61 13.45
CA ARG A 228 -7.38 -19.18 12.75
C ARG A 228 -7.75 -20.50 12.10
N ASP A 229 -8.26 -20.45 10.88
CA ASP A 229 -8.64 -21.65 10.13
C ASP A 229 -7.42 -22.56 9.82
N ALA A 230 -7.62 -23.87 9.92
CA ALA A 230 -6.56 -24.87 9.74
C ALA A 230 -5.99 -24.92 8.30
N HIS A 231 -6.65 -24.30 7.32
CA HIS A 231 -6.13 -24.12 5.97
C HIS A 231 -4.95 -23.14 5.92
N PHE A 232 -4.97 -22.10 6.76
CA PHE A 232 -3.99 -21.01 6.74
C PHE A 232 -2.95 -21.08 7.86
N TYR A 233 -3.27 -21.79 8.95
CA TYR A 233 -2.44 -21.90 10.14
C TYR A 233 -2.08 -23.35 10.44
N ARG A 234 -0.94 -23.56 11.12
CA ARG A 234 -0.54 -24.87 11.65
C ARG A 234 -0.80 -24.96 13.15
N PRO A 235 -0.95 -26.18 13.72
CA PRO A 235 -0.96 -26.36 15.16
C PRO A 235 0.28 -25.72 15.83
N PRO A 236 0.15 -25.11 17.01
CA PRO A 236 -1.05 -25.08 17.86
C PRO A 236 -2.05 -23.95 17.53
N LEU A 237 -1.80 -23.13 16.50
CA LEU A 237 -2.62 -21.96 16.18
C LEU A 237 -3.92 -22.32 15.43
N ALA A 238 -3.90 -23.39 14.64
CA ALA A 238 -5.08 -23.87 13.92
C ALA A 238 -6.27 -24.15 14.86
N GLY A 239 -7.44 -23.62 14.52
CA GLY A 239 -8.67 -23.73 15.30
C GLY A 239 -8.77 -22.78 16.50
N THR A 240 -7.79 -21.90 16.71
CA THR A 240 -7.83 -20.94 17.82
C THR A 240 -8.59 -19.67 17.46
N GLN A 241 -9.05 -18.96 18.48
CA GLN A 241 -9.61 -17.61 18.36
C GLN A 241 -8.84 -16.65 19.28
N GLU A 242 -8.67 -15.41 18.83
CA GLU A 242 -7.99 -14.36 19.61
C GLU A 242 -8.65 -13.01 19.38
N GLN A 243 -8.75 -12.19 20.44
CA GLN A 243 -9.20 -10.80 20.30
C GLN A 243 -8.00 -9.87 20.12
N VAL A 244 -8.08 -9.00 19.12
CA VAL A 244 -7.11 -7.94 18.90
C VAL A 244 -7.80 -6.58 18.86
N GLY A 245 -7.26 -5.62 19.63
CA GLY A 245 -7.65 -4.22 19.54
C GLY A 245 -6.66 -3.49 18.64
N ILE A 246 -7.15 -2.76 17.65
CA ILE A 246 -6.33 -1.92 16.76
C ILE A 246 -6.79 -0.48 16.88
N PHE A 247 -5.84 0.44 17.07
CA PHE A 247 -6.09 1.88 17.04
C PHE A 247 -5.15 2.57 16.07
N ALA A 248 -5.57 3.71 15.55
CA ALA A 248 -4.79 4.55 14.68
C ALA A 248 -4.16 5.71 15.45
N GLU A 249 -2.89 5.97 15.16
CA GLU A 249 -2.17 7.12 15.68
C GLU A 249 -2.61 8.42 15.01
N TRP A 250 -2.77 9.46 15.83
CA TRP A 250 -2.84 10.83 15.36
C TRP A 250 -1.45 11.46 15.37
N GLU A 251 -1.09 12.16 14.28
CA GLU A 251 0.15 12.92 14.22
C GLU A 251 -0.11 14.38 14.58
N PRO A 252 0.77 15.01 15.39
CA PRO A 252 0.73 16.44 15.63
C PRO A 252 0.60 17.27 14.36
N ASP A 253 -0.09 18.41 14.47
CA ASP A 253 -0.34 19.35 13.37
C ASP A 253 -1.23 18.85 12.23
N ARG A 254 -1.80 17.64 12.35
CA ARG A 254 -2.87 17.14 11.47
C ARG A 254 -4.25 17.33 12.09
N PRO A 255 -5.33 17.43 11.27
CA PRO A 255 -6.69 17.54 11.80
C PRO A 255 -6.99 16.43 12.80
N LYS A 256 -7.69 16.76 13.89
CA LYS A 256 -8.14 15.71 14.82
C LYS A 256 -9.19 14.85 14.12
N ARG A 257 -9.37 13.64 14.64
CA ARG A 257 -10.39 12.71 14.17
C ARG A 257 -11.78 13.38 14.14
N GLY A 258 -12.46 13.28 13.00
CA GLY A 258 -13.78 13.88 12.78
C GLY A 258 -13.77 15.36 12.38
N GLU A 259 -12.62 16.04 12.50
CA GLU A 259 -12.46 17.45 12.12
C GLU A 259 -11.93 17.62 10.70
N LEU A 260 -11.42 16.57 10.05
CA LEU A 260 -10.93 16.67 8.68
C LEU A 260 -12.07 17.01 7.73
N ARG A 261 -11.86 18.03 6.91
CA ARG A 261 -12.67 18.34 5.73
C ARG A 261 -11.75 18.45 4.52
N LEU A 262 -12.07 17.73 3.45
CA LEU A 262 -11.38 17.91 2.19
C LEU A 262 -11.77 19.27 1.60
N PRO A 263 -10.81 20.03 1.06
CA PRO A 263 -11.11 21.22 0.27
C PRO A 263 -12.04 20.86 -0.89
N ALA A 264 -12.99 21.74 -1.17
CA ALA A 264 -13.89 21.61 -2.31
C ALA A 264 -13.08 21.56 -3.61
N GLY A 265 -13.51 20.69 -4.53
CA GLY A 265 -12.85 20.50 -5.82
C GLY A 265 -12.87 19.06 -6.32
N SER A 266 -12.31 18.87 -7.52
CA SER A 266 -12.23 17.56 -8.17
C SER A 266 -10.95 16.84 -7.79
N TYR A 267 -11.09 15.61 -7.29
CA TYR A 267 -9.99 14.75 -6.90
C TYR A 267 -9.77 13.65 -7.95
N GLU A 268 -8.52 13.52 -8.40
CA GLU A 268 -8.01 12.37 -9.17
C GLU A 268 -6.86 11.75 -8.38
N VAL A 269 -7.14 10.62 -7.71
CA VAL A 269 -6.24 10.02 -6.71
C VAL A 269 -6.15 8.50 -6.90
N GLY A 270 -5.08 7.89 -6.41
CA GLY A 270 -5.01 6.46 -6.18
C GLY A 270 -5.63 6.09 -4.83
N LEU A 271 -6.45 5.06 -4.78
CA LEU A 271 -6.78 4.34 -3.55
C LEU A 271 -5.85 3.14 -3.41
N ASN A 272 -5.01 3.17 -2.38
CA ASN A 272 -4.08 2.10 -2.07
C ASN A 272 -4.56 1.32 -0.84
N VAL A 273 -4.56 0.00 -0.98
CA VAL A 273 -4.70 -0.95 0.13
C VAL A 273 -3.31 -1.39 0.53
N THR A 274 -2.94 -1.11 1.78
CA THR A 274 -1.60 -1.36 2.32
C THR A 274 -1.70 -2.34 3.48
N GLU A 275 -0.85 -3.37 3.51
CA GLU A 275 -0.72 -4.24 4.68
C GLU A 275 -0.22 -3.45 5.89
N GLU A 276 -0.83 -3.63 7.05
CA GLU A 276 -0.30 -3.04 8.29
C GLU A 276 0.90 -3.85 8.79
N SER A 277 2.02 -3.21 9.13
CA SER A 277 3.21 -3.92 9.64
C SER A 277 3.24 -4.03 11.17
N PHE A 278 2.49 -3.17 11.87
CA PHE A 278 2.53 -3.02 13.33
C PHE A 278 3.95 -2.79 13.87
N HIS A 279 4.78 -2.11 13.09
CA HIS A 279 6.17 -1.76 13.45
C HIS A 279 7.03 -3.00 13.75
N ALA A 280 6.66 -4.16 13.19
CA ALA A 280 7.29 -5.45 13.50
C ALA A 280 8.80 -5.48 13.19
N ASN A 281 9.28 -4.65 12.26
CA ASN A 281 10.67 -4.65 11.78
C ASN A 281 11.46 -3.37 12.11
N LEU A 282 11.01 -2.54 13.08
CA LEU A 282 11.68 -1.27 13.42
C LEU A 282 12.69 -1.35 14.59
N GLY A 283 12.94 -2.53 15.16
CA GLY A 283 13.92 -2.72 16.23
C GLY A 283 15.18 -3.43 15.73
N GLU A 284 16.35 -3.08 16.29
CA GLU A 284 17.66 -3.66 15.93
C GLU A 284 17.74 -5.19 16.14
N ASP A 285 16.88 -5.74 17.01
CA ASP A 285 16.86 -7.17 17.38
C ASP A 285 15.77 -7.99 16.66
N ARG A 286 14.96 -7.37 15.79
CA ARG A 286 13.81 -8.06 15.18
C ARG A 286 14.20 -8.65 13.84
N ALA A 287 14.44 -9.97 13.83
CA ALA A 287 14.57 -10.73 12.60
C ALA A 287 13.32 -10.53 11.73
N LEU A 288 13.54 -10.27 10.44
CA LEU A 288 12.56 -9.97 9.38
C LEU A 288 11.41 -10.99 9.21
N GLU A 289 11.33 -12.04 10.04
CA GLU A 289 10.54 -13.22 9.74
C GLU A 289 9.03 -12.94 9.82
N GLY A 290 8.49 -12.57 8.66
CA GLY A 290 7.07 -12.34 8.41
C GLY A 290 6.52 -11.00 8.90
N GLY A 291 7.34 -10.05 9.36
CA GLY A 291 6.87 -8.76 9.88
C GLY A 291 6.37 -7.76 8.83
N GLY A 292 6.94 -7.79 7.62
CA GLY A 292 6.62 -6.87 6.51
C GLY A 292 6.96 -5.38 6.73
N PHE A 293 6.74 -4.55 5.70
CA PHE A 293 7.05 -3.11 5.69
C PHE A 293 5.98 -2.29 4.95
N TRP A 294 4.79 -2.14 5.56
CA TRP A 294 3.65 -1.40 5.00
C TRP A 294 3.50 -1.58 3.48
N ALA A 295 3.42 -2.84 3.04
CA ALA A 295 3.44 -3.20 1.63
C ALA A 295 2.17 -2.70 0.92
N TRP A 296 2.33 -2.00 -0.20
CA TRP A 296 1.23 -1.62 -1.08
C TRP A 296 0.88 -2.81 -1.95
N VAL A 297 -0.28 -3.41 -1.70
CA VAL A 297 -0.64 -4.71 -2.29
C VAL A 297 -1.69 -4.59 -3.38
N LEU A 298 -2.58 -3.58 -3.30
CA LEU A 298 -3.61 -3.32 -4.29
C LEU A 298 -3.80 -1.81 -4.47
N GLN A 299 -4.08 -1.38 -5.70
CA GLN A 299 -4.29 0.03 -6.07
C GLN A 299 -5.39 0.17 -7.14
N SER A 300 -6.11 1.29 -7.13
CA SER A 300 -6.91 1.77 -8.27
C SER A 300 -7.04 3.29 -8.28
N GLU A 301 -7.41 3.87 -9.42
CA GLU A 301 -7.76 5.29 -9.50
C GLU A 301 -9.19 5.52 -8.99
N LEU A 302 -9.37 6.58 -8.19
CA LEU A 302 -10.67 7.14 -7.82
C LEU A 302 -10.81 8.54 -8.38
N ARG A 303 -12.03 8.88 -8.79
CA ARG A 303 -12.39 10.22 -9.24
C ARG A 303 -13.68 10.65 -8.55
N PHE A 304 -13.62 11.73 -7.79
CA PHE A 304 -14.77 12.28 -7.07
C PHE A 304 -14.64 13.80 -6.93
N GLU A 305 -15.73 14.45 -6.58
CA GLU A 305 -15.84 15.88 -6.36
C GLU A 305 -16.33 16.13 -4.93
N VAL A 306 -15.68 17.07 -4.26
CA VAL A 306 -16.11 17.58 -2.96
C VAL A 306 -16.87 18.87 -3.19
N SER A 307 -18.17 18.89 -2.86
CA SER A 307 -19.10 19.96 -3.20
C SER A 307 -18.88 21.27 -2.43
N GLY A 308 -18.15 21.24 -1.31
CA GLY A 308 -18.01 22.39 -0.42
C GLY A 308 -19.34 22.74 0.24
N GLY A 309 -19.61 22.10 1.39
CA GLY A 309 -20.75 22.47 2.24
C GLY A 309 -20.65 23.88 2.82
#